data_AF-A0A1Q7MEK7-F1
#
_entry.id   AF-A0A1Q7MEK7-F1
#
_cell.length_a   1.000
_cell.length_b   1.000
_cell.length_c   1.000
_cell.angle_alpha   90.00
_cell.angle_beta   90.00
_cell.angle_gamma   90.00
#
_symmetry.space_group_name_H-M   'P 1'
#
loop_
_entity.id
_entity.type
_entity.pdbx_description
1 polymer ?
#
loop_
_entity_poly.entity_id
_entity_poly.type
_entity_poly.pdbx_seq_one_letter_code
_entity_poly.pdbx_strand_id
1 'polypeptide(L)'
;MSLGIQLSEIKSVLLADRWHEVEAKSFTVDTYEFNEGETAVARGDGHLLSVAGFMFWEPGGHIVAGPLSAILAVHIPRTYR
;
A
#
# COMPACT_ATOMS: atom_id res chain seq x y z
N MET A 1 16.75 -8.47 -12.69
CA MET A 1 15.91 -7.37 -13.22
C MET A 1 15.27 -6.69 -12.03
N SER A 2 15.37 -5.37 -11.89
CA SER A 2 14.70 -4.62 -10.81
C SER A 2 13.72 -3.64 -11.43
N LEU A 3 12.58 -3.44 -10.77
CA LEU A 3 11.56 -2.46 -11.13
C LEU A 3 11.41 -1.50 -9.95
N GLY A 4 11.73 -0.23 -10.15
CA GLY A 4 11.51 0.83 -9.18
C GLY A 4 10.21 1.57 -9.51
N ILE A 5 9.30 1.67 -8.55
CA ILE A 5 8.05 2.44 -8.67
C ILE A 5 8.15 3.64 -7.73
N GLN A 6 7.98 4.83 -8.27
CA GLN A 6 7.95 6.06 -7.48
C GLN A 6 6.59 6.15 -6.76
N LEU A 7 6.57 6.04 -5.43
CA LEU A 7 5.32 6.00 -4.65
C LEU A 7 4.42 7.23 -4.89
N SER A 8 5.04 8.41 -5.04
CA SER A 8 4.33 9.66 -5.30
C SER A 8 3.66 9.73 -6.67
N GLU A 9 3.97 8.80 -7.58
CA GLU A 9 3.36 8.72 -8.92
C GLU A 9 2.18 7.75 -8.98
N ILE A 10 1.95 6.94 -7.95
CA ILE A 10 0.82 6.00 -7.91
C ILE A 10 -0.49 6.78 -7.89
N LYS A 11 -1.37 6.47 -8.85
CA LYS A 11 -2.72 7.08 -8.99
C LYS A 11 -3.83 6.16 -8.55
N SER A 12 -3.62 4.85 -8.71
CA SER A 12 -4.61 3.87 -8.31
C SER A 12 -3.95 2.57 -7.94
N VAL A 13 -4.59 1.83 -7.03
CA VAL A 13 -4.17 0.52 -6.55
C VAL A 13 -5.27 -0.47 -6.89
N LEU A 14 -4.91 -1.60 -7.50
CA LEU A 14 -5.83 -2.70 -7.74
C LEU A 14 -5.80 -3.64 -6.54
N LEU A 15 -6.92 -3.72 -5.83
CA LEU A 15 -7.18 -4.71 -4.80
C LEU A 15 -8.10 -5.82 -5.36
N ALA A 16 -8.47 -6.78 -4.52
CA ALA A 16 -9.23 -7.96 -4.95
C ALA A 16 -10.63 -7.64 -5.49
N ASP A 17 -11.21 -6.50 -5.11
CA ASP A 17 -12.53 -6.06 -5.51
C ASP A 17 -12.50 -5.12 -6.72
N ARG A 18 -11.67 -4.06 -6.70
CA ARG A 18 -11.61 -3.05 -7.75
C ARG A 18 -10.32 -2.22 -7.72
N TRP A 19 -10.25 -1.25 -8.63
CA TRP A 19 -9.31 -0.15 -8.55
C TRP A 19 -9.78 0.87 -7.50
N HIS A 20 -8.84 1.32 -6.66
CA HIS A 20 -9.00 2.39 -5.67
C HIS A 20 -8.15 3.58 -6.08
N GLU A 21 -8.73 4.78 -6.05
CA GLU A 21 -8.00 6.01 -6.34
C GLU A 21 -7.12 6.41 -5.15
N VAL A 22 -5.93 6.90 -5.43
CA VAL A 22 -4.96 7.33 -4.43
C VAL A 22 -4.92 8.86 -4.43
N GLU A 23 -5.28 9.48 -3.31
CA GLU A 23 -5.10 10.92 -3.14
C GLU A 23 -3.63 11.30 -3.31
N ALA A 24 -3.36 12.46 -3.91
CA ALA A 24 -2.02 12.85 -4.31
C ALA A 24 -1.01 12.79 -3.14
N LYS A 25 0.07 12.02 -3.33
CA LYS A 25 1.16 11.82 -2.35
C LYS A 25 0.73 11.14 -1.04
N SER A 26 -0.42 10.46 -1.01
CA SER A 26 -0.90 9.74 0.17
C SER A 26 -0.35 8.32 0.32
N PHE A 27 0.15 7.72 -0.76
CA PHE A 27 0.62 6.34 -0.73
C PHE A 27 1.95 6.22 0.03
N THR A 28 1.94 5.40 1.08
CA THR A 28 3.11 5.12 1.90
C THR A 28 3.27 3.61 2.12
N VAL A 29 4.48 3.22 2.51
CA VAL A 29 4.86 1.84 2.83
C VAL A 29 5.62 1.86 4.15
N ASP A 30 5.25 0.98 5.07
CA ASP A 30 5.94 0.79 6.35
C ASP A 30 5.68 -0.63 6.89
N THR A 31 6.13 -0.93 8.09
CA THR A 31 5.80 -2.18 8.80
C THR A 31 4.30 -2.31 8.99
N TYR A 32 3.75 -3.47 8.63
CA TYR A 32 2.34 -3.78 8.78
C TYR A 32 2.09 -4.60 10.04
N GLU A 33 1.25 -4.09 10.92
CA GLU A 33 0.83 -4.76 12.15
C GLU A 33 -0.67 -4.54 12.38
N PHE A 34 -1.35 -5.58 12.85
CA PHE A 34 -2.68 -5.44 13.44
C PHE A 34 -2.54 -5.27 14.94
N ASN A 35 -3.16 -4.23 15.47
CA ASN A 35 -3.17 -3.92 16.89
C ASN A 35 -4.56 -4.15 17.49
N GLU A 36 -4.60 -4.68 18.71
CA GLU A 36 -5.76 -4.66 19.59
C GLU A 36 -5.43 -3.74 20.77
N GLY A 37 -5.99 -2.52 20.75
CA GLY A 37 -5.53 -1.44 21.62
C GLY A 37 -4.07 -1.06 21.33
N GLU A 38 -3.24 -1.03 22.38
CA GLU A 38 -1.80 -0.73 22.29
C GLU A 38 -0.94 -1.98 22.00
N THR A 39 -1.55 -3.15 21.79
CA THR A 39 -0.83 -4.42 21.62
C THR A 39 -0.89 -4.90 20.17
N ALA A 40 0.27 -5.14 19.57
CA ALA A 40 0.36 -5.82 18.28
C ALA A 40 -0.06 -7.30 18.42
N VAL A 41 -1.18 -7.68 17.80
CA VAL A 41 -1.74 -9.04 17.82
C VAL A 41 -1.37 -9.86 16.58
N ALA A 42 -1.03 -9.19 15.47
CA ALA A 42 -0.42 -9.85 14.32
C ALA A 42 0.62 -8.92 13.69
N ARG A 43 1.88 -9.36 13.72
CA ARG A 43 3.04 -8.66 13.16
C ARG A 43 3.89 -9.64 12.38
N GLY A 44 4.67 -9.15 11.41
CA GLY A 44 5.73 -9.95 10.81
C GLY A 44 6.68 -10.43 11.90
N ASP A 45 6.88 -11.75 12.04
CA ASP A 45 7.69 -12.39 13.08
C ASP A 45 9.22 -12.21 12.91
N GLY A 46 9.62 -11.30 12.02
CA GLY A 46 11.01 -10.98 11.72
C GLY A 46 11.81 -12.09 11.06
N HIS A 47 11.21 -13.26 10.77
CA HIS A 47 11.99 -14.42 10.33
C HIS A 47 11.85 -14.81 8.86
N LEU A 48 10.82 -14.44 8.11
CA LEU A 48 10.80 -14.79 6.66
C LEU A 48 9.97 -13.89 5.74
N LEU A 49 9.16 -12.98 6.27
CA LEU A 49 8.43 -11.99 5.47
C LEU A 49 8.49 -10.65 6.19
N SER A 50 9.32 -9.73 5.70
CA SER A 50 9.14 -8.31 6.01
C SER A 50 7.75 -7.93 5.49
N VAL A 51 6.73 -7.94 6.34
CA VAL A 51 5.36 -7.59 5.92
C VAL A 51 5.30 -6.08 5.86
N ALA A 52 5.96 -5.52 4.86
CA ALA A 52 5.73 -4.15 4.50
C ALA A 52 4.26 -4.05 4.10
N GLY A 53 3.55 -3.15 4.74
CA GLY A 53 2.19 -2.77 4.43
C GLY A 53 2.18 -1.55 3.55
N PHE A 54 0.98 -1.19 3.13
CA PHE A 54 0.70 0.08 2.50
C PHE A 54 -0.39 0.78 3.26
N MET A 55 -0.43 2.10 3.11
CA MET A 55 -1.65 2.86 3.32
C MET A 55 -1.76 3.97 2.28
N PHE A 56 -2.99 4.37 1.96
CA PHE A 56 -3.28 5.57 1.19
C PHE A 56 -4.67 6.09 1.55
N TRP A 57 -4.93 7.34 1.17
CA TRP A 57 -6.24 7.96 1.28
C TRP A 57 -6.98 7.81 -0.05
N GLU A 58 -8.22 7.30 -0.02
CA GLU A 58 -9.17 7.41 -1.14
C GLU A 58 -9.88 8.79 -1.09
N PRO A 59 -10.31 9.33 -2.24
CA PRO A 59 -11.16 10.50 -2.28
C PRO A 59 -12.36 10.36 -1.34
N GLY A 60 -12.57 11.36 -0.48
CA GLY A 60 -13.60 11.32 0.56
C GLY A 60 -13.07 10.99 1.96
N GLY A 61 -11.76 10.84 2.12
CA GLY A 61 -11.11 10.74 3.43
C GLY A 61 -11.14 9.34 4.03
N HIS A 62 -11.29 8.29 3.23
CA HIS A 62 -11.18 6.91 3.70
C HIS A 62 -9.73 6.44 3.61
N ILE A 63 -9.24 5.76 4.65
CA ILE A 63 -7.93 5.12 4.62
C ILE A 63 -8.10 3.68 4.13
N VAL A 64 -7.29 3.29 3.15
CA VAL A 64 -7.13 1.90 2.75
C VAL A 64 -5.72 1.47 3.15
N ALA A 65 -5.63 0.42 3.96
CA ALA A 65 -4.36 -0.12 4.44
C ALA A 65 -4.37 -1.64 4.46
N GLY A 66 -3.22 -2.25 4.22
CA GLY A 66 -3.10 -3.70 4.10
C GLY A 66 -1.65 -4.15 3.94
N PRO A 67 -1.39 -5.47 3.90
CA PRO A 67 -0.08 -5.98 3.53
C PRO A 67 0.21 -5.66 2.06
N LEU A 68 1.46 -5.35 1.68
CA LEU A 68 1.83 -5.09 0.28
C LEU A 68 1.48 -6.26 -0.65
N SER A 69 1.48 -7.49 -0.14
CA SER A 69 1.10 -8.69 -0.89
C SER A 69 -0.37 -8.70 -1.35
N ALA A 70 -1.23 -7.84 -0.80
CA ALA A 70 -2.61 -7.69 -1.24
C ALA A 70 -2.75 -6.80 -2.50
N ILE A 71 -1.72 -6.02 -2.86
CA ILE A 71 -1.75 -5.19 -4.06
C ILE A 71 -1.52 -6.08 -5.29
N LEU A 72 -2.52 -6.15 -6.16
CA LEU A 72 -2.43 -6.91 -7.41
C LEU A 72 -1.68 -6.12 -8.49
N ALA A 73 -1.90 -4.80 -8.54
CA ALA A 73 -1.23 -3.90 -9.46
C ALA A 73 -1.30 -2.45 -8.96
N VAL A 74 -0.41 -1.60 -9.47
CA VAL A 74 -0.52 -0.14 -9.33
C VAL A 74 -0.61 0.51 -10.69
N HIS A 75 -1.40 1.56 -10.78
CA HIS A 75 -1.49 2.40 -11.96
C HIS A 75 -0.63 3.64 -11.75
N ILE A 76 0.41 3.77 -12.57
CA ILE A 76 1.25 4.96 -12.68
C ILE A 76 0.95 5.65 -14.02
N PRO A 77 0.97 7.00 -14.09
CA PRO A 77 0.82 7.71 -15.36
C PRO A 77 1.89 7.25 -16.34
N ARG A 78 1.53 7.15 -17.63
CA ARG A 78 2.55 7.10 -18.67
C ARG A 78 3.31 8.42 -18.65
N THR A 79 4.48 8.45 -18.05
CA THR A 79 5.46 9.48 -18.34
C THR A 79 5.89 9.26 -19.80
N TYR A 80 5.38 10.07 -20.72
CA TYR A 80 5.98 10.18 -22.05
C TYR A 80 7.45 10.55 -21.83
N ARG A 81 8.36 9.62 -22.09
CA ARG A 81 9.75 9.93 -22.39
C ARG A 81 9.89 10.01 -23.90
#